data_AF-A0A2I0QNW9-F1
#
_entry.id   AF-A0A2I0QNW9-F1
#
_cell.length_a   1.000
_cell.length_b   1.000
_cell.length_c   1.000
_cell.angle_alpha   90.00
_cell.angle_beta   90.00
_cell.angle_gamma   90.00
#
_symmetry.space_group_name_H-M   'P 1'
#
loop_
_entity.id
_entity.type
_entity.pdbx_description
1 polymer ?
#
loop_
_entity_poly.entity_id
_entity_poly.type
_entity_poly.pdbx_seq_one_letter_code
_entity_poly.pdbx_strand_id
1 'polypeptide(L)'
;MVFKCEKCNLAWYYPVKKCIYCKGVVKELKEEKYRVRGITEVFVPSKDHSQVPYYDLLLEDENDNLHIKKSFKKYEIGDVILTDNKKKEEHIKEKIGVIGTGVTGTGIAQVLVSAGFEVILKSRTQESLDSAIQKIERELLRTMSVSEKNKIIKNIKPTTNLDDLINADIIIESVTENINVKKQLFKELDEILPDKAIIATNTSSLSIDELASATARPDRFIGMHFFNPVPKMYLLEIVRGEKTSDTIIDKITKLAKQINKTPIITKNSPCFIVNRILAAYLNEAIWELYEGVASAEDIDTASKLGLNHPMGPLALVDLISLDIVLAILKSLHQRTGDKKYLPCPLIEEKVKEGKLGRKTKEGFYKYIT
;
A
#
# COMPACT_ATOMS: atom_id res chain seq x y z
N MET A 1 8.16 -18.66 -12.93
CA MET A 1 7.88 -19.91 -12.18
C MET A 1 7.03 -19.53 -10.97
N VAL A 2 5.82 -20.09 -10.85
CA VAL A 2 4.93 -19.82 -9.72
C VAL A 2 4.94 -21.05 -8.81
N PHE A 3 5.12 -20.82 -7.53
CA PHE A 3 5.19 -21.83 -6.50
C PHE A 3 3.95 -21.65 -5.62
N LYS A 4 3.05 -22.64 -5.54
CA LYS A 4 1.78 -22.51 -4.80
C LYS A 4 1.70 -23.49 -3.64
N CYS A 5 1.29 -23.01 -2.48
CA CYS A 5 1.13 -23.85 -1.31
C CYS A 5 -0.18 -24.63 -1.39
N GLU A 6 -0.10 -25.94 -1.24
CA GLU A 6 -1.27 -26.82 -1.29
C GLU A 6 -2.20 -26.63 -0.08
N LYS A 7 -1.66 -26.18 1.06
CA LYS A 7 -2.42 -26.07 2.31
C LYS A 7 -3.16 -24.73 2.47
N CYS A 8 -2.56 -23.63 2.04
CA CYS A 8 -3.13 -22.29 2.24
C CYS A 8 -3.37 -21.52 0.94
N ASN A 9 -3.13 -22.15 -0.21
CA ASN A 9 -3.38 -21.61 -1.55
C ASN A 9 -2.57 -20.35 -1.92
N LEU A 10 -1.69 -19.86 -1.04
CA LEU A 10 -0.78 -18.74 -1.29
C LEU A 10 0.26 -19.10 -2.35
N ALA A 11 0.64 -18.12 -3.17
CA ALA A 11 1.58 -18.28 -4.27
C ALA A 11 2.82 -17.39 -4.09
N TRP A 12 3.96 -17.87 -4.57
CA TRP A 12 5.24 -17.18 -4.63
C TRP A 12 5.75 -17.16 -6.07
N TYR A 13 6.37 -16.06 -6.46
CA TYR A 13 6.90 -15.86 -7.82
C TYR A 13 8.42 -16.07 -7.89
N TYR A 14 8.98 -16.73 -6.88
CA TYR A 14 10.37 -17.11 -6.73
C TYR A 14 10.45 -18.51 -6.09
N PRO A 15 11.57 -19.26 -6.23
CA PRO A 15 11.67 -20.62 -5.72
C PRO A 15 11.50 -20.69 -4.20
N VAL A 16 10.45 -21.40 -3.75
CA VAL A 16 10.15 -21.60 -2.33
C VAL A 16 9.97 -23.09 -2.06
N LYS A 17 10.83 -23.67 -1.22
CA LYS A 17 10.79 -25.11 -0.88
C LYS A 17 9.63 -25.48 0.06
N LYS A 18 9.18 -24.55 0.91
CA LYS A 18 8.07 -24.71 1.86
C LYS A 18 7.34 -23.39 2.08
N CYS A 19 6.03 -23.46 2.28
CA CYS A 19 5.18 -22.30 2.45
C CYS A 19 5.66 -21.48 3.64
N ILE A 20 5.89 -20.19 3.42
CA ILE A 20 6.45 -19.31 4.46
C ILE A 20 5.51 -19.23 5.68
N TYR A 21 4.20 -19.23 5.43
CA TYR A 21 3.15 -19.08 6.44
C TYR A 21 2.80 -20.39 7.17
N CYS A 22 2.20 -21.35 6.48
CA CYS A 22 1.74 -22.57 7.12
C CYS A 22 2.77 -23.71 7.17
N LYS A 23 4.00 -23.46 6.67
CA LYS A 23 5.09 -24.44 6.51
C LYS A 23 4.75 -25.66 5.64
N GLY A 24 3.60 -25.64 4.96
CA GLY A 24 3.13 -26.69 4.05
C GLY A 24 3.95 -26.81 2.76
N VAL A 25 3.69 -27.89 2.01
CA VAL A 25 4.35 -28.17 0.72
C VAL A 25 3.96 -27.10 -0.30
N VAL A 26 4.93 -26.74 -1.15
CA VAL A 26 4.76 -25.78 -2.23
C VAL A 26 5.11 -26.47 -3.54
N LYS A 27 4.18 -26.48 -4.48
CA LYS A 27 4.37 -27.06 -5.81
C LYS A 27 4.68 -25.98 -6.82
N GLU A 28 5.61 -26.26 -7.72
CA GLU A 28 5.78 -25.49 -8.94
C GLU A 28 4.56 -25.73 -9.85
N LEU A 29 3.90 -24.66 -10.26
CA LEU A 29 2.82 -24.71 -11.23
C LEU A 29 3.43 -24.68 -12.63
N LYS A 30 3.23 -25.76 -13.39
CA LYS A 30 3.51 -25.81 -14.82
C LYS A 30 2.39 -25.09 -15.58
N GLU A 31 2.74 -24.46 -16.69
CA GLU A 31 1.75 -23.88 -17.60
C GLU A 31 0.97 -25.00 -18.28
N GLU A 32 -0.34 -25.07 -18.06
CA GLU A 32 -1.21 -26.06 -18.68
C GLU A 32 -2.08 -25.39 -19.73
N LYS A 33 -2.11 -25.99 -20.92
CA LYS A 33 -2.98 -25.57 -22.02
C LYS A 33 -4.24 -26.42 -22.00
N TYR A 34 -5.37 -25.77 -22.16
CA TYR A 34 -6.67 -26.40 -22.24
C TYR A 34 -7.36 -26.01 -23.54
N ARG A 35 -8.10 -26.92 -24.14
CA ARG A 35 -8.96 -26.64 -25.29
C ARG A 35 -10.42 -26.66 -24.88
N VAL A 36 -11.19 -25.66 -25.28
CA VAL A 36 -12.63 -25.61 -25.01
C VAL A 36 -13.34 -26.63 -25.89
N ARG A 37 -13.97 -27.62 -25.29
CA ARG A 37 -14.77 -28.66 -25.95
C ARG A 37 -16.27 -28.45 -25.84
N GLY A 38 -16.71 -27.70 -24.84
CA GLY A 38 -18.13 -27.42 -24.62
C GLY A 38 -18.32 -26.14 -23.82
N ILE A 39 -19.44 -25.47 -24.04
CA ILE A 39 -19.80 -24.22 -23.37
C ILE A 39 -21.29 -24.29 -23.05
N THR A 40 -21.62 -24.08 -21.79
CA THR A 40 -23.01 -23.92 -21.34
C THR A 40 -23.16 -22.56 -20.69
N GLU A 41 -24.08 -21.75 -21.20
CA GLU A 41 -24.40 -20.46 -20.58
C GLU A 41 -25.42 -20.66 -19.45
N VAL A 42 -25.11 -20.10 -18.28
CA VAL A 42 -25.88 -20.29 -17.05
C VAL A 42 -26.46 -18.95 -16.61
N PHE A 43 -27.79 -18.91 -16.54
CA PHE A 43 -28.56 -17.73 -16.12
C PHE A 43 -29.15 -17.85 -14.70
N VAL A 44 -29.01 -19.01 -14.07
CA VAL A 44 -29.57 -19.29 -12.74
C VAL A 44 -28.45 -19.19 -11.69
N PRO A 45 -28.54 -18.25 -10.73
CA PRO A 45 -27.55 -18.12 -9.67
C PRO A 45 -27.59 -19.32 -8.74
N SER A 46 -26.44 -19.74 -8.23
CA SER A 46 -26.32 -20.85 -7.26
C SER A 46 -25.81 -20.35 -5.91
N LYS A 47 -25.94 -21.19 -4.88
CA LYS A 47 -25.55 -20.87 -3.48
C LYS A 47 -24.10 -20.37 -3.37
N ASP A 48 -23.21 -20.84 -4.25
CA ASP A 48 -21.79 -20.48 -4.27
C ASP A 48 -21.44 -19.44 -5.35
N HIS A 49 -22.38 -19.07 -6.21
CA HIS A 49 -22.18 -18.12 -7.32
C HIS A 49 -23.45 -17.32 -7.62
N SER A 50 -23.56 -16.14 -7.01
CA SER A 50 -24.71 -15.24 -7.16
C SER A 50 -24.70 -14.41 -8.45
N GLN A 51 -23.59 -14.37 -9.18
CA GLN A 51 -23.39 -13.53 -10.37
C GLN A 51 -23.69 -14.33 -11.64
N VAL A 52 -24.66 -13.87 -12.45
CA VAL A 52 -25.11 -14.45 -13.72
C VAL A 52 -25.31 -13.34 -14.77
N PRO A 53 -25.17 -13.60 -16.08
CA PRO A 53 -24.80 -14.88 -16.68
C PRO A 53 -23.32 -15.23 -16.52
N TYR A 54 -23.02 -16.52 -16.49
CA TYR A 54 -21.66 -17.06 -16.62
C TYR A 54 -21.64 -18.28 -17.54
N TYR A 55 -20.46 -18.74 -17.93
CA TYR A 55 -20.25 -19.88 -18.82
C TYR A 55 -19.58 -21.02 -18.06
N ASP A 56 -20.18 -22.21 -18.06
CA ASP A 56 -19.51 -23.45 -17.72
C ASP A 56 -18.77 -23.97 -18.95
N LEU A 57 -17.44 -23.95 -18.90
CA LEU A 57 -16.57 -24.43 -19.96
C LEU A 57 -16.16 -25.87 -19.68
N LEU A 58 -16.35 -26.76 -20.65
CA LEU A 58 -15.71 -28.07 -20.68
C LEU A 58 -14.35 -27.91 -21.36
N LEU A 59 -13.29 -28.15 -20.61
CA LEU A 59 -11.89 -27.93 -20.98
C LEU A 59 -11.18 -29.27 -21.09
N GLU A 60 -10.43 -29.48 -22.16
CA GLU A 60 -9.59 -30.67 -22.37
C GLU A 60 -8.12 -30.29 -22.20
N ASP A 61 -7.37 -30.98 -21.34
CA ASP A 61 -5.93 -30.73 -21.17
C ASP A 61 -5.07 -31.45 -22.24
N GLU A 62 -3.75 -31.26 -22.20
CA GLU A 62 -2.81 -31.91 -23.14
C GLU A 62 -2.74 -33.44 -23.00
N ASN A 63 -3.35 -34.03 -21.96
CA ASN A 63 -3.44 -35.47 -21.73
C ASN A 63 -4.88 -36.01 -21.97
N ASP A 64 -5.71 -35.27 -22.71
CA ASP A 64 -7.10 -35.61 -23.03
C ASP A 64 -8.05 -35.74 -21.82
N ASN A 65 -7.69 -35.20 -20.64
CA ASN A 65 -8.62 -35.17 -19.50
C ASN A 65 -9.58 -33.99 -19.62
N LEU A 66 -10.83 -34.22 -19.24
CA LEU A 66 -11.88 -33.21 -19.25
C LEU A 66 -12.08 -32.56 -17.87
N HIS A 67 -12.16 -31.24 -17.86
CA HIS A 67 -12.30 -30.39 -16.68
C HIS A 67 -13.45 -29.41 -16.89
N ILE A 68 -14.26 -29.15 -15.86
CA ILE A 68 -15.29 -28.11 -15.92
C ILE A 68 -14.78 -26.86 -15.22
N LYS A 69 -14.79 -25.71 -15.92
CA LYS A 69 -14.35 -24.43 -15.36
C LYS A 69 -15.35 -23.32 -15.67
N LYS A 70 -15.71 -22.57 -14.65
CA LYS A 70 -16.53 -21.36 -14.78
C LYS A 70 -15.75 -20.20 -15.36
N SER A 71 -16.39 -19.46 -16.24
CA SER A 71 -15.86 -18.23 -16.82
C SER A 71 -16.94 -17.16 -16.91
N PHE A 72 -16.60 -15.93 -16.57
CA PHE A 72 -17.44 -14.75 -16.84
C PHE A 72 -17.15 -14.12 -18.20
N LYS A 73 -16.17 -14.67 -18.92
CA LYS A 73 -15.84 -14.33 -20.31
C LYS A 73 -16.40 -15.42 -21.24
N LYS A 74 -17.04 -15.00 -22.33
CA LYS A 74 -17.46 -15.89 -23.40
C LYS A 74 -16.24 -16.41 -24.18
N TYR A 75 -16.28 -17.70 -24.51
CA TYR A 75 -15.31 -18.39 -25.38
C TYR A 75 -16.07 -19.06 -26.53
N GLU A 76 -15.35 -19.61 -27.49
CA GLU A 76 -15.89 -20.47 -28.55
C GLU A 76 -15.34 -21.90 -28.44
N ILE A 77 -16.10 -22.88 -28.94
CA ILE A 77 -15.61 -24.26 -29.00
C ILE A 77 -14.38 -24.29 -29.91
N GLY A 78 -13.29 -24.87 -29.42
CA GLY A 78 -12.01 -24.91 -30.10
C GLY A 78 -10.99 -23.88 -29.59
N ASP A 79 -11.41 -22.89 -28.80
CA ASP A 79 -10.51 -21.93 -28.16
C ASP A 79 -9.47 -22.65 -27.29
N VAL A 80 -8.25 -22.16 -27.31
CA VAL A 80 -7.20 -22.62 -26.38
C VAL A 80 -7.13 -21.66 -25.21
N ILE A 81 -7.46 -22.16 -24.03
CA ILE A 81 -7.37 -21.45 -22.75
C ILE A 81 -6.08 -21.85 -22.07
N LEU A 82 -5.25 -20.87 -21.76
CA LEU A 82 -4.17 -21.03 -20.81
C LEU A 82 -4.76 -20.82 -19.42
N THR A 83 -4.52 -21.72 -18.46
CA THR A 83 -4.82 -21.39 -17.06
C THR A 83 -3.92 -20.22 -16.65
N ASP A 84 -4.51 -19.03 -16.52
CA ASP A 84 -3.84 -17.79 -16.13
C ASP A 84 -2.97 -18.02 -14.87
N ASN A 85 -1.68 -17.71 -14.92
CA ASN A 85 -1.21 -16.35 -14.65
C ASN A 85 -0.36 -15.78 -15.79
N LYS A 86 -0.93 -15.67 -16.99
CA LYS A 86 -0.36 -14.82 -18.04
C LYS A 86 -1.48 -14.08 -18.79
N LYS A 87 -2.10 -13.10 -18.12
CA LYS A 87 -1.98 -11.77 -18.75
C LYS A 87 -0.47 -11.54 -18.82
N LYS A 88 0.08 -11.32 -20.01
CA LYS A 88 1.29 -10.49 -20.13
C LYS A 88 0.91 -9.16 -19.47
N GLU A 89 0.92 -9.07 -18.15
CA GLU A 89 0.98 -7.78 -17.49
C GLU A 89 2.27 -7.19 -18.02
N GLU A 90 2.14 -6.17 -18.86
CA GLU A 90 3.28 -5.36 -19.29
C GLU A 90 4.03 -4.98 -18.01
N HIS A 91 5.18 -5.64 -17.80
CA HIS A 91 6.05 -5.28 -16.70
C HIS A 91 6.43 -3.83 -16.91
N ILE A 92 6.01 -2.99 -15.97
CA ILE A 92 6.40 -1.59 -15.98
C ILE A 92 7.91 -1.56 -15.80
N LYS A 93 8.61 -0.93 -16.75
CA LYS A 93 10.07 -0.73 -16.74
C LYS A 93 10.42 0.76 -16.64
N GLU A 94 9.61 1.48 -15.89
CA GLU A 94 9.78 2.92 -15.68
C GLU A 94 10.94 3.18 -14.73
N LYS A 95 11.63 4.30 -14.94
CA LYS A 95 12.58 4.81 -13.95
C LYS A 95 11.83 5.60 -12.91
N ILE A 96 12.03 5.28 -11.63
CA ILE A 96 11.23 5.87 -10.54
C ILE A 96 12.10 6.76 -9.67
N GLY A 97 11.74 8.04 -9.57
CA GLY A 97 12.33 8.97 -8.61
C GLY A 97 11.65 8.86 -7.25
N VAL A 98 12.40 8.71 -6.17
CA VAL A 98 11.88 8.77 -4.81
C VAL A 98 12.51 9.96 -4.10
N ILE A 99 11.68 10.88 -3.62
CA ILE A 99 12.16 12.10 -2.95
C ILE A 99 11.89 12.00 -1.45
N GLY A 100 12.96 12.00 -0.66
CA GLY A 100 12.90 11.87 0.79
C GLY A 100 13.46 10.55 1.28
N THR A 101 14.39 10.63 2.23
CA THR A 101 15.09 9.48 2.84
C THR A 101 14.65 9.23 4.28
N GLY A 102 13.45 9.69 4.64
CA GLY A 102 12.81 9.33 5.90
C GLY A 102 12.46 7.83 5.97
N VAL A 103 11.79 7.41 7.04
CA VAL A 103 11.37 6.01 7.23
C VAL A 103 10.57 5.49 6.04
N THR A 104 9.52 6.22 5.65
CA THR A 104 8.64 5.84 4.54
C THR A 104 9.37 5.87 3.19
N GLY A 105 10.06 6.98 2.87
CA GLY A 105 10.78 7.11 1.60
C GLY A 105 11.87 6.05 1.40
N THR A 106 12.62 5.71 2.46
CA THR A 106 13.59 4.59 2.43
C THR A 106 12.89 3.25 2.17
N GLY A 107 11.74 3.03 2.81
CA GLY A 107 10.95 1.81 2.61
C GLY A 107 10.33 1.70 1.20
N ILE A 108 9.90 2.82 0.61
CA ILE A 108 9.43 2.90 -0.77
C ILE A 108 10.58 2.53 -1.71
N ALA A 109 11.74 3.17 -1.57
CA ALA A 109 12.92 2.89 -2.38
C ALA A 109 13.34 1.41 -2.30
N GLN A 110 13.33 0.82 -1.09
CA GLN A 110 13.60 -0.60 -0.88
C GLN A 110 12.64 -1.50 -1.67
N VAL A 111 11.33 -1.24 -1.58
CA VAL A 111 10.31 -2.05 -2.24
C VAL A 111 10.42 -1.96 -3.76
N LEU A 112 10.66 -0.77 -4.30
CA LEU A 112 10.84 -0.54 -5.72
C LEU A 112 12.09 -1.26 -6.25
N VAL A 113 13.25 -1.06 -5.62
CA VAL A 113 14.49 -1.68 -6.09
C VAL A 113 14.43 -3.20 -6.00
N SER A 114 13.78 -3.75 -4.96
CA SER A 114 13.59 -5.19 -4.78
C SER A 114 12.67 -5.80 -5.85
N ALA A 115 11.75 -5.00 -6.40
CA ALA A 115 10.90 -5.40 -7.52
C ALA A 115 11.59 -5.21 -8.89
N GLY A 116 12.86 -4.82 -8.91
CA GLY A 116 13.69 -4.72 -10.12
C GLY A 116 13.62 -3.37 -10.84
N PHE A 117 13.06 -2.33 -10.21
CA PHE A 117 13.02 -0.99 -10.79
C PHE A 117 14.35 -0.26 -10.63
N GLU A 118 14.68 0.60 -11.58
CA GLU A 118 15.70 1.63 -11.42
C GLU A 118 15.14 2.78 -10.57
N VAL A 119 15.82 3.09 -9.48
CA VAL A 119 15.38 4.09 -8.51
C VAL A 119 16.38 5.25 -8.46
N ILE A 120 15.92 6.47 -8.72
CA ILE A 120 16.68 7.69 -8.40
C ILE A 120 16.26 8.14 -7.01
N LEU A 121 17.13 7.97 -6.01
CA LEU A 121 16.84 8.32 -4.62
C LEU A 121 17.38 9.72 -4.32
N LYS A 122 16.49 10.67 -4.08
CA LYS A 122 16.86 12.07 -3.84
C LYS A 122 16.70 12.45 -2.36
N SER A 123 17.73 13.08 -1.80
CA SER A 123 17.69 13.69 -0.47
C SER A 123 18.27 15.11 -0.49
N ARG A 124 18.25 15.78 0.68
CA ARG A 124 18.87 17.11 0.86
C ARG A 124 20.38 17.02 1.09
N THR A 125 20.85 15.96 1.75
CA THR A 125 22.27 15.81 2.10
C THR A 125 22.78 14.42 1.72
N GLN A 126 24.09 14.32 1.48
CA GLN A 126 24.73 13.05 1.18
C GLN A 126 24.65 12.09 2.37
N GLU A 127 24.81 12.57 3.61
CA GLU A 127 24.74 11.68 4.79
C GLU A 127 23.36 11.01 4.91
N SER A 128 22.31 11.73 4.54
CA SER A 128 20.94 11.21 4.54
C SER A 128 20.73 10.11 3.50
N LEU A 129 21.41 10.20 2.35
CA LEU A 129 21.40 9.16 1.31
C LEU A 129 22.17 7.92 1.79
N ASP A 130 23.38 8.12 2.32
CA ASP A 130 24.23 7.03 2.79
C ASP A 130 23.53 6.25 3.91
N SER A 131 22.90 6.96 4.85
CA SER A 131 22.11 6.33 5.92
C SER A 131 20.93 5.52 5.38
N ALA A 132 20.23 6.03 4.36
CA ALA A 132 19.11 5.31 3.75
C ALA A 132 19.59 4.06 3.01
N ILE A 133 20.65 4.16 2.20
CA ILE A 133 21.23 3.01 1.49
C ILE A 133 21.68 1.94 2.48
N GLN A 134 22.41 2.31 3.53
CA GLN A 134 22.85 1.36 4.56
C GLN A 134 21.68 0.64 5.25
N LYS A 135 20.56 1.34 5.50
CA LYS A 135 19.33 0.73 6.04
C LYS A 135 18.74 -0.28 5.06
N ILE A 136 18.64 0.08 3.78
CA ILE A 136 18.13 -0.81 2.72
C ILE A 136 19.02 -2.05 2.63
N GLU A 137 20.34 -1.89 2.57
CA GLU A 137 21.29 -3.00 2.51
C GLU A 137 21.13 -3.96 3.69
N ARG A 138 21.03 -3.42 4.90
CA ARG A 138 20.86 -4.20 6.12
C ARG A 138 19.56 -5.01 6.11
N GLU A 139 18.45 -4.41 5.68
CA GLU A 139 17.17 -5.09 5.60
C GLU A 139 17.16 -6.17 4.51
N LEU A 140 17.75 -5.90 3.34
CA LEU A 140 17.86 -6.88 2.26
C LEU A 140 18.65 -8.12 2.71
N LEU A 141 19.78 -7.94 3.39
CA LEU A 141 20.62 -9.04 3.90
C LEU A 141 19.90 -9.98 4.87
N ARG A 142 18.77 -9.57 5.48
CA ARG A 142 17.95 -10.48 6.30
C ARG A 142 17.22 -11.55 5.49
N THR A 143 17.10 -11.35 4.18
CA THR A 143 16.24 -12.17 3.31
C THR A 143 16.95 -12.72 2.07
N MET A 144 18.17 -12.26 1.77
CA MET A 144 18.93 -12.69 0.58
C MET A 144 20.45 -12.67 0.80
N SER A 145 21.20 -13.28 -0.13
CA SER A 145 22.67 -13.32 -0.10
C SER A 145 23.32 -11.97 -0.42
N VAL A 146 24.60 -11.82 -0.06
CA VAL A 146 25.41 -10.62 -0.38
C VAL A 146 25.46 -10.34 -1.89
N SER A 147 25.58 -11.39 -2.71
CA SER A 147 25.63 -11.27 -4.18
C SER A 147 24.32 -10.73 -4.75
N GLU A 148 23.18 -11.26 -4.29
CA GLU A 148 21.85 -10.79 -4.71
C GLU A 148 21.60 -9.35 -4.27
N LYS A 149 21.89 -9.03 -3.00
CA LYS A 149 21.81 -7.67 -2.46
C LYS A 149 22.63 -6.69 -3.30
N ASN A 150 23.88 -7.04 -3.63
CA ASN A 150 24.77 -6.19 -4.45
C ASN A 150 24.23 -5.97 -5.87
N LYS A 151 23.51 -6.93 -6.45
CA LYS A 151 22.85 -6.75 -7.75
C LYS A 151 21.68 -5.77 -7.67
N ILE A 152 20.86 -5.89 -6.61
CA ILE A 152 19.68 -5.03 -6.41
C ILE A 152 20.09 -3.59 -6.12
N ILE A 153 21.02 -3.36 -5.18
CA ILE A 153 21.42 -2.02 -4.75
C ILE A 153 22.01 -1.18 -5.88
N LYS A 154 22.66 -1.80 -6.87
CA LYS A 154 23.17 -1.10 -8.07
C LYS A 154 22.10 -0.36 -8.86
N ASN A 155 20.83 -0.73 -8.70
CA ASN A 155 19.71 -0.06 -9.35
C ASN A 155 19.26 1.21 -8.62
N ILE A 156 19.89 1.58 -7.49
CA ILE A 156 19.67 2.86 -6.82
C ILE A 156 20.74 3.86 -7.27
N LYS A 157 20.32 4.95 -7.91
CA LYS A 157 21.13 6.14 -8.17
C LYS A 157 20.85 7.19 -7.08
N PRO A 158 21.69 7.33 -6.04
CA PRO A 158 21.54 8.42 -5.07
C PRO A 158 21.88 9.77 -5.70
N THR A 159 21.15 10.82 -5.32
CA THR A 159 21.44 12.20 -5.73
C THR A 159 20.97 13.23 -4.71
N THR A 160 21.67 14.36 -4.65
CA THR A 160 21.22 15.58 -3.96
C THR A 160 20.66 16.62 -4.92
N ASN A 161 20.88 16.46 -6.23
CA ASN A 161 20.40 17.38 -7.26
C ASN A 161 18.98 17.01 -7.69
N LEU A 162 18.10 18.01 -7.82
CA LEU A 162 16.74 17.82 -8.31
C LEU A 162 16.73 17.51 -9.81
N ASP A 163 17.63 18.11 -10.60
CA ASP A 163 17.67 17.98 -12.06
C ASP A 163 17.93 16.54 -12.53
N ASP A 164 18.56 15.71 -11.70
CA ASP A 164 18.78 14.30 -11.98
C ASP A 164 17.46 13.52 -12.18
N LEU A 165 16.34 14.04 -11.66
CA LEU A 165 15.01 13.46 -11.76
C LEU A 165 14.35 13.66 -13.13
N ILE A 166 14.92 14.46 -14.04
CA ILE A 166 14.40 14.65 -15.41
C ILE A 166 14.22 13.33 -16.17
N ASN A 167 15.01 12.32 -15.81
CA ASN A 167 14.99 10.99 -16.41
C ASN A 167 14.01 10.01 -15.73
N ALA A 168 13.30 10.43 -14.70
CA ALA A 168 12.29 9.60 -14.04
C ALA A 168 10.94 9.73 -14.76
N ASP A 169 10.29 8.60 -15.02
CA ASP A 169 8.95 8.59 -15.58
C ASP A 169 7.87 8.72 -14.49
N ILE A 170 8.19 8.29 -13.26
CA ILE A 170 7.32 8.41 -12.08
C ILE A 170 8.11 8.99 -10.92
N ILE A 171 7.60 10.04 -10.29
CA ILE A 171 8.12 10.58 -9.02
C ILE A 171 7.21 10.14 -7.88
N ILE A 172 7.79 9.67 -6.78
CA ILE A 172 7.10 9.41 -5.51
C ILE A 172 7.73 10.30 -4.43
N GLU A 173 7.02 11.34 -4.06
CA GLU A 173 7.44 12.28 -3.03
C GLU A 173 7.04 11.76 -1.63
N SER A 174 7.99 11.77 -0.69
CA SER A 174 7.81 11.37 0.71
C SER A 174 8.69 12.22 1.65
N VAL A 175 8.61 13.54 1.49
CA VAL A 175 9.20 14.54 2.39
C VAL A 175 8.25 14.91 3.53
N THR A 176 8.62 15.92 4.32
CA THR A 176 7.84 16.41 5.46
C THR A 176 6.39 16.71 5.09
N GLU A 177 5.48 16.39 6.01
CA GLU A 177 4.04 16.57 5.87
C GLU A 177 3.63 18.06 6.04
N ASN A 178 4.15 18.92 5.18
CA ASN A 178 3.87 20.35 5.14
C ASN A 178 3.43 20.76 3.73
N ILE A 179 2.24 21.37 3.64
CA ILE A 179 1.61 21.72 2.36
C ILE A 179 2.47 22.69 1.53
N ASN A 180 3.10 23.69 2.16
CA ASN A 180 3.90 24.69 1.46
C ASN A 180 5.20 24.10 0.92
N VAL A 181 5.87 23.26 1.72
CA VAL A 181 7.09 22.55 1.30
C VAL A 181 6.79 21.63 0.12
N LYS A 182 5.70 20.85 0.18
CA LYS A 182 5.30 19.96 -0.92
C LYS A 182 4.91 20.74 -2.17
N LYS A 183 4.09 21.80 -2.05
CA LYS A 183 3.71 22.66 -3.20
C LYS A 183 4.92 23.28 -3.88
N GLN A 184 5.87 23.81 -3.11
CA GLN A 184 7.10 24.37 -3.67
C GLN A 184 7.90 23.31 -4.44
N LEU A 185 8.09 22.13 -3.84
CA LEU A 185 8.75 21.01 -4.50
C LEU A 185 8.04 20.56 -5.78
N PHE A 186 6.70 20.50 -5.78
CA PHE A 186 5.94 20.11 -6.97
C PHE A 186 6.01 21.13 -8.09
N LYS A 187 6.09 22.43 -7.76
CA LYS A 187 6.34 23.48 -8.75
C LYS A 187 7.71 23.31 -9.40
N GLU A 188 8.76 23.11 -8.61
CA GLU A 188 10.12 22.87 -9.12
C GLU A 188 10.18 21.60 -9.99
N LEU A 189 9.48 20.53 -9.59
CA LEU A 189 9.39 19.30 -10.38
C LEU A 189 8.63 19.50 -11.70
N ASP A 190 7.56 20.28 -11.69
CA ASP A 190 6.75 20.54 -12.89
C ASP A 190 7.53 21.29 -13.97
N GLU A 191 8.50 22.12 -13.58
CA GLU A 191 9.39 22.86 -14.48
C GLU A 191 10.45 21.96 -15.15
N ILE A 192 10.96 20.94 -14.44
CA ILE A 192 12.06 20.10 -14.95
C ILE A 192 11.59 18.78 -15.58
N LEU A 193 10.43 18.27 -15.20
CA LEU A 193 9.97 16.95 -15.64
C LEU A 193 9.34 17.02 -17.04
N PRO A 194 9.56 16.01 -17.90
CA PRO A 194 8.91 15.95 -19.20
C PRO A 194 7.40 15.80 -19.04
N ASP A 195 6.59 16.31 -19.97
CA ASP A 195 5.10 16.31 -19.95
C ASP A 195 4.47 14.93 -19.64
N LYS A 196 5.15 13.85 -20.01
CA LYS A 196 4.72 12.48 -19.75
C LYS A 196 5.03 11.95 -18.34
N ALA A 197 5.77 12.67 -17.49
CA ALA A 197 6.09 12.20 -16.15
C ALA A 197 4.84 12.18 -15.24
N ILE A 198 4.82 11.27 -14.28
CA ILE A 198 3.77 11.15 -13.26
C ILE A 198 4.32 11.69 -11.94
N ILE A 199 3.55 12.51 -11.25
CA ILE A 199 3.91 12.99 -9.92
C ILE A 199 2.98 12.33 -8.90
N ALA A 200 3.53 11.48 -8.07
CA ALA A 200 2.85 10.87 -6.95
C ALA A 200 3.35 11.43 -5.62
N THR A 201 2.45 11.56 -4.64
CA THR A 201 2.79 11.98 -3.28
C THR A 201 2.35 10.93 -2.26
N ASN A 202 3.27 10.56 -1.37
CA ASN A 202 2.94 9.91 -0.11
C ASN A 202 2.61 10.99 0.92
N THR A 203 1.31 11.16 1.15
CA THR A 203 0.74 11.94 2.24
C THR A 203 -0.31 11.07 2.94
N SER A 204 -0.56 11.31 4.22
CA SER A 204 -1.57 10.60 5.00
C SER A 204 -2.83 11.42 5.25
N SER A 205 -2.79 12.73 4.99
CA SER A 205 -3.89 13.64 5.29
C SER A 205 -4.05 14.83 4.34
N LEU A 206 -3.03 15.26 3.59
CA LEU A 206 -3.12 16.45 2.74
C LEU A 206 -4.03 16.20 1.54
N SER A 207 -4.69 17.27 1.08
CA SER A 207 -5.56 17.21 -0.10
C SER A 207 -4.74 17.03 -1.36
N ILE A 208 -5.03 15.97 -2.12
CA ILE A 208 -4.38 15.70 -3.41
C ILE A 208 -4.68 16.81 -4.41
N ASP A 209 -5.91 17.31 -4.45
CA ASP A 209 -6.29 18.41 -5.37
C ASP A 209 -5.57 19.71 -5.03
N GLU A 210 -5.39 19.98 -3.74
CA GLU A 210 -4.66 21.16 -3.31
C GLU A 210 -3.18 21.08 -3.69
N LEU A 211 -2.56 19.90 -3.54
CA LEU A 211 -1.17 19.68 -3.97
C LEU A 211 -1.04 19.72 -5.50
N ALA A 212 -1.97 19.11 -6.23
CA ALA A 212 -2.01 19.11 -7.68
C ALA A 212 -2.14 20.51 -8.28
N SER A 213 -2.77 21.45 -7.56
CA SER A 213 -2.88 22.85 -8.01
C SER A 213 -1.55 23.59 -8.17
N ALA A 214 -0.46 23.04 -7.63
CA ALA A 214 0.89 23.58 -7.79
C ALA A 214 1.57 23.12 -9.10
N THR A 215 0.92 22.32 -9.93
CA THR A 215 1.45 21.80 -11.20
C THR A 215 0.54 22.14 -12.37
N ALA A 216 1.11 22.19 -13.57
CA ALA A 216 0.39 22.34 -14.84
C ALA A 216 -0.17 21.00 -15.38
N ARG A 217 0.11 19.87 -14.70
CA ARG A 217 -0.26 18.50 -15.08
C ARG A 217 -1.15 17.78 -14.05
N PRO A 218 -2.25 18.38 -13.57
CA PRO A 218 -3.06 17.78 -12.51
C PRO A 218 -3.71 16.45 -12.93
N ASP A 219 -3.80 16.14 -14.23
CA ASP A 219 -4.25 14.85 -14.76
C ASP A 219 -3.25 13.71 -14.54
N ARG A 220 -1.97 14.05 -14.30
CA ARG A 220 -0.85 13.15 -14.01
C ARG A 220 -0.37 13.23 -12.55
N PHE A 221 -1.12 13.92 -11.70
CA PHE A 221 -0.86 14.01 -10.27
C PHE A 221 -1.73 13.02 -9.50
N ILE A 222 -1.16 12.31 -8.52
CA ILE A 222 -1.86 11.25 -7.78
C ILE A 222 -1.36 11.08 -6.35
N GLY A 223 -2.22 10.65 -5.43
CA GLY A 223 -1.77 10.20 -4.10
C GLY A 223 -1.42 8.71 -4.08
N MET A 224 -0.31 8.37 -3.42
CA MET A 224 0.12 7.00 -3.14
C MET A 224 0.47 6.88 -1.66
N HIS A 225 -0.51 6.52 -0.84
CA HIS A 225 -0.34 6.45 0.60
C HIS A 225 0.09 5.03 1.04
N PHE A 226 1.38 4.92 1.39
CA PHE A 226 1.99 3.69 1.88
C PHE A 226 1.87 3.58 3.41
N PHE A 227 1.74 2.36 3.91
CA PHE A 227 1.62 2.08 5.34
C PHE A 227 2.96 1.62 5.93
N ASN A 228 3.32 2.13 7.10
CA ASN A 228 4.56 1.76 7.77
C ASN A 228 4.41 0.46 8.59
N PRO A 229 5.41 -0.43 8.58
CA PRO A 229 6.63 -0.39 7.75
C PRO A 229 6.36 -0.80 6.29
N VAL A 230 6.78 0.05 5.33
CA VAL A 230 6.45 -0.11 3.89
C VAL A 230 6.80 -1.49 3.30
N PRO A 231 7.95 -2.12 3.59
CA PRO A 231 8.24 -3.45 3.04
C PRO A 231 7.34 -4.57 3.57
N LYS A 232 6.77 -4.41 4.77
CA LYS A 232 5.95 -5.43 5.44
C LYS A 232 4.46 -5.25 5.21
N MET A 233 4.01 -4.01 5.01
CA MET A 233 2.60 -3.71 4.77
C MET A 233 2.24 -3.95 3.30
N TYR A 234 1.14 -4.66 3.05
CA TYR A 234 0.71 -5.00 1.69
C TYR A 234 -0.23 -3.98 1.07
N LEU A 235 -0.86 -3.10 1.85
CA LEU A 235 -1.84 -2.16 1.32
C LEU A 235 -1.17 -0.92 0.71
N LEU A 236 -1.73 -0.42 -0.38
CA LEU A 236 -1.44 0.91 -0.93
C LEU A 236 -2.77 1.61 -1.24
N GLU A 237 -2.98 2.79 -0.66
CA GLU A 237 -4.09 3.66 -1.04
C GLU A 237 -3.68 4.51 -2.25
N ILE A 238 -4.37 4.29 -3.38
CA ILE A 238 -4.29 5.11 -4.58
C ILE A 238 -5.37 6.18 -4.47
N VAL A 239 -4.96 7.42 -4.24
CA VAL A 239 -5.87 8.55 -4.00
C VAL A 239 -6.03 9.34 -5.28
N ARG A 240 -7.22 9.26 -5.86
CA ARG A 240 -7.62 9.97 -7.08
C ARG A 240 -7.97 11.41 -6.76
N GLY A 241 -7.20 12.36 -7.30
CA GLY A 241 -7.61 13.75 -7.39
C GLY A 241 -8.71 13.94 -8.43
N GLU A 242 -9.42 15.06 -8.36
CA GLU A 242 -10.54 15.40 -9.25
C GLU A 242 -10.13 15.36 -10.72
N LYS A 243 -8.92 15.83 -11.04
CA LYS A 243 -8.40 15.87 -12.41
C LYS A 243 -7.60 14.63 -12.81
N THR A 244 -7.22 13.77 -11.86
CA THR A 244 -6.38 12.58 -12.14
C THR A 244 -7.06 11.65 -13.16
N SER A 245 -6.36 11.39 -14.25
CA SER A 245 -6.87 10.59 -15.37
C SER A 245 -6.93 9.09 -15.06
N ASP A 246 -7.88 8.37 -15.67
CA ASP A 246 -8.02 6.91 -15.50
C ASP A 246 -6.77 6.14 -15.93
N THR A 247 -6.08 6.62 -16.97
CA THR A 247 -4.84 6.01 -17.45
C THR A 247 -3.73 6.00 -16.39
N ILE A 248 -3.68 7.04 -15.55
CA ILE A 248 -2.73 7.15 -14.45
C ILE A 248 -3.15 6.25 -13.30
N ILE A 249 -4.44 6.18 -12.97
CA ILE A 249 -4.97 5.21 -11.99
C ILE A 249 -4.59 3.78 -12.39
N ASP A 250 -4.81 3.40 -13.65
CA ASP A 250 -4.51 2.07 -14.16
C ASP A 250 -3.01 1.76 -14.09
N LYS A 251 -2.17 2.73 -14.50
CA LYS A 251 -0.71 2.56 -14.47
C LYS A 251 -0.19 2.41 -13.05
N ILE A 252 -0.65 3.23 -12.10
CA ILE A 252 -0.25 3.12 -10.69
C ILE A 252 -0.81 1.85 -10.03
N THR A 253 -2.01 1.41 -10.43
CA THR A 253 -2.58 0.12 -9.99
C THR A 253 -1.73 -1.06 -10.44
N LYS A 254 -1.25 -1.06 -11.69
CA LYS A 254 -0.31 -2.08 -12.19
C LYS A 254 1.03 -2.01 -11.46
N LEU A 255 1.58 -0.81 -11.26
CA LEU A 255 2.82 -0.60 -10.49
C LEU A 255 2.69 -1.18 -9.08
N ALA A 256 1.61 -0.85 -8.37
CA ALA A 256 1.32 -1.33 -7.02
C ALA A 256 1.36 -2.87 -6.95
N LYS A 257 0.69 -3.55 -7.89
CA LYS A 257 0.70 -5.02 -7.96
C LYS A 257 2.10 -5.57 -8.20
N GLN A 258 2.86 -4.96 -9.12
CA GLN A 258 4.23 -5.38 -9.44
C GLN A 258 5.18 -5.28 -8.24
N ILE A 259 4.94 -4.31 -7.34
CA ILE A 259 5.71 -4.14 -6.10
C ILE A 259 5.10 -4.91 -4.91
N ASN A 260 4.25 -5.90 -5.18
CA ASN A 260 3.54 -6.74 -4.21
C ASN A 260 2.69 -5.94 -3.20
N LYS A 261 2.08 -4.84 -3.66
CA LYS A 261 1.04 -4.14 -2.92
C LYS A 261 -0.35 -4.48 -3.49
N THR A 262 -1.33 -4.48 -2.62
CA THR A 262 -2.76 -4.53 -2.93
C THR A 262 -3.23 -3.08 -3.07
N PRO A 263 -3.49 -2.61 -4.30
CA PRO A 263 -4.02 -1.26 -4.49
C PRO A 263 -5.49 -1.20 -4.09
N ILE A 264 -5.86 -0.17 -3.34
CA ILE A 264 -7.25 0.26 -3.17
C ILE A 264 -7.39 1.69 -3.69
N ILE A 265 -8.47 1.97 -4.41
CA ILE A 265 -8.70 3.27 -5.02
C ILE A 265 -9.68 4.06 -4.16
N THR A 266 -9.34 5.30 -3.85
CA THR A 266 -10.20 6.22 -3.12
C THR A 266 -10.23 7.58 -3.79
N LYS A 267 -11.35 8.29 -3.65
CA LYS A 267 -11.39 9.71 -4.00
C LYS A 267 -10.53 10.51 -3.01
N ASN A 268 -10.10 11.70 -3.43
CA ASN A 268 -9.50 12.67 -2.52
C ASN A 268 -10.52 13.07 -1.45
N SER A 269 -10.35 12.51 -0.25
CA SER A 269 -11.20 12.80 0.90
C SER A 269 -10.35 12.92 2.16
N PRO A 270 -10.83 13.62 3.21
CA PRO A 270 -10.09 13.73 4.46
C PRO A 270 -9.65 12.37 5.02
N CYS A 271 -8.33 12.18 5.15
CA CYS A 271 -7.68 10.96 5.64
C CYS A 271 -8.06 9.66 4.89
N PHE A 272 -8.52 9.76 3.64
CA PHE A 272 -8.73 8.62 2.75
C PHE A 272 -9.69 7.57 3.33
N ILE A 273 -9.32 6.28 3.31
CA ILE A 273 -10.16 5.18 3.80
C ILE A 273 -9.68 4.75 5.18
N VAL A 274 -8.44 4.24 5.27
CA VAL A 274 -7.95 3.53 6.47
C VAL A 274 -7.90 4.47 7.67
N ASN A 275 -7.23 5.63 7.54
CA ASN A 275 -7.08 6.56 8.65
C ASN A 275 -8.43 7.17 9.06
N ARG A 276 -9.36 7.35 8.12
CA ARG A 276 -10.69 7.87 8.41
C ARG A 276 -11.54 6.91 9.25
N ILE A 277 -11.48 5.61 8.96
CA ILE A 277 -12.16 4.56 9.75
C ILE A 277 -11.44 4.40 11.11
N LEU A 278 -10.12 4.29 11.07
CA LEU A 278 -9.29 4.07 12.26
C LEU A 278 -9.49 5.20 13.27
N ALA A 279 -9.46 6.46 12.84
CA ALA A 279 -9.61 7.60 13.74
C ALA A 279 -10.95 7.58 14.48
N ALA A 280 -12.06 7.22 13.81
CA ALA A 280 -13.36 7.11 14.46
C ALA A 280 -13.36 5.99 15.52
N TYR A 281 -12.85 4.81 15.16
CA TYR A 281 -12.74 3.68 16.08
C TYR A 281 -11.86 3.99 17.31
N LEU A 282 -10.71 4.64 17.10
CA LEU A 282 -9.83 5.02 18.21
C LEU A 282 -10.47 6.09 19.10
N ASN A 283 -11.15 7.08 18.52
CA ASN A 283 -11.81 8.13 19.29
C ASN A 283 -12.96 7.57 20.14
N GLU A 284 -13.73 6.62 19.60
CA GLU A 284 -14.81 5.95 20.34
C GLU A 284 -14.28 5.21 21.57
N ALA A 285 -13.19 4.46 21.43
CA ALA A 285 -12.57 3.78 22.58
C ALA A 285 -12.08 4.77 23.67
N ILE A 286 -11.66 5.98 23.27
CA ILE A 286 -11.26 7.03 24.21
C ILE A 286 -12.50 7.62 24.91
N TRP A 287 -13.62 7.74 24.20
CA TRP A 287 -14.91 8.14 24.79
C TRP A 287 -15.42 7.12 25.79
N GLU A 288 -15.39 5.82 25.47
CA GLU A 288 -15.77 4.75 26.41
C GLU A 288 -14.96 4.83 27.71
N LEU A 289 -13.66 5.09 27.60
CA LEU A 289 -12.80 5.29 28.77
C LEU A 289 -13.15 6.56 29.54
N TYR A 290 -13.39 7.67 28.83
CA TYR A 290 -13.71 8.97 29.43
C TYR A 290 -15.05 8.97 30.16
N GLU A 291 -16.05 8.25 29.64
CA GLU A 291 -17.38 8.11 30.22
C GLU A 291 -17.43 7.07 31.35
N GLY A 292 -16.33 6.33 31.58
CA GLY A 292 -16.24 5.32 32.63
C GLY A 292 -17.01 4.04 32.30
N VAL A 293 -17.21 3.72 31.02
CA VAL A 293 -17.89 2.50 30.58
C VAL A 293 -17.13 1.26 31.04
N ALA A 294 -15.80 1.28 30.93
CA ALA A 294 -14.92 0.19 31.34
C ALA A 294 -13.47 0.68 31.59
N SER A 295 -12.64 -0.21 32.14
CA SER A 295 -11.19 0.03 32.27
C SER A 295 -10.51 0.03 30.89
N ALA A 296 -9.33 0.67 30.79
CA ALA A 296 -8.56 0.65 29.55
C ALA A 296 -8.21 -0.78 29.13
N GLU A 297 -7.83 -1.63 30.08
CA GLU A 297 -7.52 -3.05 29.89
C GLU A 297 -8.70 -3.84 29.33
N ASP A 298 -9.92 -3.59 29.82
CA ASP A 298 -11.12 -4.28 29.38
C ASP A 298 -11.56 -3.81 27.99
N ILE A 299 -11.50 -2.50 27.69
CA ILE A 299 -11.78 -1.96 26.35
C ILE A 299 -10.81 -2.58 25.31
N ASP A 300 -9.52 -2.63 25.65
CA ASP A 300 -8.51 -3.26 24.80
C ASP A 300 -8.74 -4.76 24.65
N THR A 301 -9.15 -5.45 25.71
CA THR A 301 -9.44 -6.89 25.68
C THR A 301 -10.68 -7.22 24.88
N ALA A 302 -11.75 -6.44 25.02
CA ALA A 302 -12.97 -6.56 24.23
C ALA A 302 -12.67 -6.38 22.74
N SER A 303 -11.86 -5.40 22.37
CA SER A 303 -11.44 -5.19 20.98
C SER A 303 -10.57 -6.33 20.44
N LYS A 304 -9.63 -6.84 21.24
CA LYS A 304 -8.75 -7.96 20.83
C LYS A 304 -9.53 -9.26 20.65
N LEU A 305 -10.40 -9.61 21.59
CA LEU A 305 -11.07 -10.92 21.60
C LEU A 305 -12.43 -10.89 20.87
N GLY A 306 -13.19 -9.80 21.00
CA GLY A 306 -14.50 -9.63 20.39
C GLY A 306 -14.44 -9.22 18.92
N LEU A 307 -13.55 -8.27 18.57
CA LEU A 307 -13.36 -7.82 17.18
C LEU A 307 -12.21 -8.52 16.47
N ASN A 308 -11.50 -9.41 17.17
CA ASN A 308 -10.34 -10.15 16.66
C ASN A 308 -9.20 -9.23 16.16
N HIS A 309 -9.02 -8.07 16.80
CA HIS A 309 -7.93 -7.16 16.49
C HIS A 309 -6.61 -7.62 17.12
N PRO A 310 -5.44 -7.44 16.45
CA PRO A 310 -4.15 -7.86 17.00
C PRO A 310 -3.69 -7.01 18.19
N MET A 311 -4.28 -5.82 18.37
CA MET A 311 -3.97 -4.87 19.43
C MET A 311 -5.25 -4.10 19.79
N GLY A 312 -5.40 -3.78 21.07
CA GLY A 312 -6.52 -2.95 21.53
C GLY A 312 -6.35 -1.48 21.10
N PRO A 313 -7.46 -0.72 20.99
CA PRO A 313 -7.45 0.64 20.48
C PRO A 313 -6.62 1.59 21.35
N LEU A 314 -6.67 1.49 22.67
CA LEU A 314 -5.95 2.41 23.56
C LEU A 314 -4.44 2.12 23.52
N ALA A 315 -4.03 0.84 23.53
CA ALA A 315 -2.64 0.48 23.32
C ALA A 315 -2.14 0.87 21.91
N LEU A 316 -3.02 0.84 20.91
CA LEU A 316 -2.70 1.29 19.55
C LEU A 316 -2.53 2.82 19.50
N VAL A 317 -3.35 3.60 20.20
CA VAL A 317 -3.15 5.05 20.34
C VAL A 317 -1.80 5.35 20.98
N ASP A 318 -1.43 4.63 22.05
CA ASP A 318 -0.12 4.80 22.70
C ASP A 318 1.05 4.42 21.78
N LEU A 319 0.86 3.46 20.88
CA LEU A 319 1.86 3.07 19.88
C LEU A 319 2.01 4.12 18.77
N ILE A 320 0.90 4.67 18.27
CA ILE A 320 0.90 5.72 17.24
C ILE A 320 1.40 7.04 17.83
N SER A 321 1.08 7.30 19.09
CA SER A 321 1.24 8.55 19.85
C SER A 321 -0.01 9.45 19.84
N LEU A 322 -0.40 9.91 21.05
CA LEU A 322 -1.64 10.65 21.29
C LEU A 322 -1.70 11.99 20.55
N ASP A 323 -0.58 12.70 20.43
CA ASP A 323 -0.51 13.98 19.71
C ASP A 323 -0.79 13.81 18.21
N ILE A 324 -0.31 12.72 17.61
CA ILE A 324 -0.58 12.39 16.21
C ILE A 324 -2.06 12.03 16.02
N VAL A 325 -2.63 11.19 16.89
CA VAL A 325 -4.06 10.84 16.84
C VAL A 325 -4.93 12.09 17.02
N LEU A 326 -4.59 12.95 17.98
CA LEU A 326 -5.29 14.21 18.21
C LEU A 326 -5.22 15.14 17.00
N ALA A 327 -4.05 15.26 16.35
CA ALA A 327 -3.89 16.07 15.15
C ALA A 327 -4.75 15.54 13.99
N ILE A 328 -4.83 14.22 13.83
CA ILE A 328 -5.69 13.57 12.82
C ILE A 328 -7.17 13.88 13.09
N LEU A 329 -7.63 13.71 14.34
CA LEU A 329 -9.03 13.99 14.72
C LEU A 329 -9.40 15.45 14.50
N LYS A 330 -8.54 16.39 14.92
CA LYS A 330 -8.73 17.82 14.68
C LYS A 330 -8.82 18.14 13.18
N SER A 331 -7.92 17.58 12.38
CA SER A 331 -7.94 17.78 10.92
C SER A 331 -9.21 17.21 10.29
N LEU A 332 -9.64 16.00 10.69
CA LEU A 332 -10.87 15.38 10.22
C LEU A 332 -12.09 16.21 10.60
N HIS A 333 -12.21 16.63 11.86
CA HIS A 333 -13.31 17.45 12.33
C HIS A 333 -13.37 18.79 11.59
N GLN A 334 -12.24 19.49 11.46
CA GLN A 334 -12.16 20.76 10.74
C GLN A 334 -12.59 20.62 9.27
N ARG A 335 -12.18 19.54 8.59
CA ARG A 335 -12.45 19.37 7.15
C ARG A 335 -13.84 18.80 6.84
N THR A 336 -14.48 18.13 7.80
CA THR A 336 -15.77 17.48 7.58
C THR A 336 -16.92 18.17 8.31
N GLY A 337 -16.64 18.95 9.36
CA GLY A 337 -17.65 19.51 10.27
C GLY A 337 -18.38 18.45 11.10
N ASP A 338 -18.00 17.18 11.00
CA ASP A 338 -18.74 16.07 11.59
C ASP A 338 -18.35 15.86 13.05
N LYS A 339 -19.35 15.86 13.94
CA LYS A 339 -19.17 15.68 15.39
C LYS A 339 -18.55 14.32 15.74
N LYS A 340 -18.67 13.31 14.89
CA LYS A 340 -18.03 12.00 15.15
C LYS A 340 -16.50 12.07 15.25
N TYR A 341 -15.89 13.09 14.65
CA TYR A 341 -14.44 13.31 14.71
C TYR A 341 -14.04 14.34 15.76
N LEU A 342 -14.99 14.86 16.54
CA LEU A 342 -14.69 15.76 17.65
C LEU A 342 -13.77 15.00 18.63
N PRO A 343 -12.54 15.47 18.88
CA PRO A 343 -11.63 14.77 19.77
C PRO A 343 -12.22 14.67 21.18
N CYS A 344 -12.09 13.50 21.80
CA CYS A 344 -12.46 13.34 23.20
C CYS A 344 -11.61 14.29 24.10
N PRO A 345 -12.19 14.97 25.11
CA PRO A 345 -11.44 15.83 26.02
C PRO A 345 -10.25 15.13 26.70
N LEU A 346 -10.38 13.82 26.98
CA LEU A 346 -9.33 13.02 27.62
C LEU A 346 -8.02 12.97 26.83
N ILE A 347 -8.09 12.85 25.50
CA ILE A 347 -6.86 12.85 24.68
C ILE A 347 -6.23 14.24 24.64
N GLU A 348 -7.02 15.31 24.69
CA GLU A 348 -6.48 16.68 24.78
C GLU A 348 -5.77 16.94 26.10
N GLU A 349 -6.33 16.47 27.21
CA GLU A 349 -5.74 16.55 28.54
C GLU A 349 -4.40 15.81 28.59
N LYS A 350 -4.37 14.54 28.20
CA LYS A 350 -3.14 13.73 28.20
C LYS A 350 -2.05 14.33 27.32
N VAL A 351 -2.40 14.88 26.15
CA VAL A 351 -1.43 15.57 25.29
C VAL A 351 -0.89 16.83 25.96
N LYS A 352 -1.73 17.62 26.63
CA LYS A 352 -1.29 18.79 27.43
C LYS A 352 -0.34 18.39 28.57
N GLU A 353 -0.55 17.24 29.18
CA GLU A 353 0.31 16.71 30.24
C GLU A 353 1.63 16.10 29.72
N GLY A 354 1.82 16.02 28.40
CA GLY A 354 3.00 15.37 27.79
C GLY A 354 2.98 13.83 27.86
N LYS A 355 1.82 13.23 28.15
CA LYS A 355 1.62 11.77 28.14
C LYS A 355 1.26 11.31 26.73
N LEU A 356 2.28 11.15 25.88
CA LEU A 356 2.14 10.87 24.44
C LEU A 356 2.24 9.39 24.07
N GLY A 357 2.12 8.48 25.04
CA GLY A 357 2.19 7.03 24.83
C GLY A 357 3.62 6.50 24.91
N ARG A 358 3.97 5.52 24.07
CA ARG A 358 5.25 4.81 24.15
C ARG A 358 6.47 5.73 24.05
N LYS A 359 6.40 6.80 23.26
CA LYS A 359 7.54 7.71 23.05
C LYS A 359 7.90 8.54 24.29
N THR A 360 6.94 8.77 25.20
CA THR A 360 7.12 9.46 26.48
C THR A 360 6.99 8.51 27.67
N LYS A 361 6.92 7.19 27.42
CA LYS A 361 6.75 6.12 28.40
C LYS A 361 5.43 6.14 29.19
N GLU A 362 4.50 7.02 28.84
CA GLU A 362 3.19 7.13 29.50
C GLU A 362 2.17 7.75 28.54
N GLY A 363 0.98 7.15 28.49
CA GLY A 363 -0.19 7.59 27.72
C GLY A 363 -1.49 7.13 28.39
N PHE A 364 -2.18 6.16 27.79
CA PHE A 364 -3.22 5.38 28.48
C PHE A 364 -2.60 4.33 29.41
N TYR A 365 -1.45 3.78 29.03
CA TYR A 365 -0.66 2.86 29.83
C TYR A 365 0.69 3.47 30.24
N LYS A 366 1.37 2.80 31.17
CA LYS A 366 2.77 3.08 31.55
C LYS A 366 3.71 2.06 30.92
N TYR A 367 4.85 2.52 30.41
CA TYR A 367 5.83 1.69 29.71
C TYR A 367 7.18 1.72 30.41
N ILE A 368 7.70 0.53 30.72
CA ILE A 368 9.03 0.33 31.30
C ILE A 368 10.02 0.09 30.15
N THR A 369 11.25 0.57 30.33
CA THR A 369 12.40 0.38 29.41
C THR A 369 12.70 -1.07 29.07
#